data_AF-A0A553JPU1-F1
#
_entry.id   AF-A0A553JPU1-F1
#
_cell.length_a   1.000
_cell.length_b   1.000
_cell.length_c   1.000
_cell.angle_alpha   90.00
_cell.angle_beta   90.00
_cell.angle_gamma   90.00
#
_symmetry.space_group_name_H-M   'P 1'
#
loop_
_entity.id
_entity.type
_entity.pdbx_description
1 polymer ?
#
loop_
_entity_poly.entity_id
_entity_poly.type
_entity_poly.pdbx_seq_one_letter_code
_entity_poly.pdbx_strand_id
1 'polypeptide(L)'
;MNDISLNRCFASPLEPSVSSILDCSGANSQRIRNWMANRYNSAIYYSEEERESLAHLIPLLLCGEQSAQLVFNNEIQRLCASDEEASSAILSLKEVEAEELVHDLALQQVQSELPIVEQTINIQRQAKRFYLQLGRVNSYCEHFVRIAILDTCVTQIMHEFEHSKLGKGHPFAFLCGLIKKDEAKHVYVAKHHAQYLGADRTMFIAEHEMVLPKLYTLLSSQSAHFEALGIELTQLFNKLEDKWA
;
A
#
# COMPACT_ATOMS: atom_id res chain seq x y z
N MET A 1 -6.69 28.01 -1.46
CA MET A 1 -6.74 26.92 -2.45
C MET A 1 -5.31 26.58 -2.77
N ASN A 2 -4.70 25.67 -2.01
CA ASN A 2 -3.34 25.22 -2.26
C ASN A 2 -3.42 23.96 -3.11
N ASP A 3 -2.79 24.05 -4.27
CA ASP A 3 -2.74 23.06 -5.32
C ASP A 3 -1.95 21.84 -4.82
N ILE A 4 -2.62 20.76 -4.40
CA ILE A 4 -2.01 19.46 -4.11
C ILE A 4 -1.73 18.78 -5.47
N SER A 5 -0.79 19.35 -6.23
CA SER A 5 -0.44 18.87 -7.58
C SER A 5 1.07 18.67 -7.75
N LEU A 6 1.75 18.23 -6.69
CA LEU A 6 3.03 17.57 -6.79
C LEU A 6 2.89 16.19 -6.14
N ASN A 7 3.18 15.15 -6.93
CA ASN A 7 3.67 13.84 -6.49
C ASN A 7 2.66 12.69 -6.33
N ARG A 8 1.56 12.63 -7.09
CA ARG A 8 0.91 11.33 -7.34
C ARG A 8 1.67 10.54 -8.41
N CYS A 9 1.93 9.27 -8.15
CA CYS A 9 2.49 8.33 -9.13
C CYS A 9 1.43 7.95 -10.18
N PHE A 10 0.19 7.79 -9.73
CA PHE A 10 -0.95 7.39 -10.53
C PHE A 10 -2.09 8.42 -10.42
N ALA A 11 -2.82 8.61 -11.52
CA ALA A 11 -4.01 9.45 -11.51
C ALA A 11 -5.04 8.89 -10.51
N SER A 12 -5.88 9.75 -9.95
CA SER A 12 -7.02 9.30 -9.16
C SER A 12 -7.98 8.47 -10.03
N PRO A 13 -8.73 7.52 -9.44
CA PRO A 13 -9.78 6.81 -10.16
C PRO A 13 -10.81 7.77 -10.78
N LEU A 14 -11.38 7.41 -11.93
CA LEU A 14 -12.36 8.25 -12.64
C LEU A 14 -13.70 8.33 -11.90
N GLU A 15 -14.11 7.21 -11.30
CA GLU A 15 -15.37 7.08 -10.55
C GLU A 15 -15.10 6.32 -9.24
N PRO A 16 -14.44 6.96 -8.26
CA PRO A 16 -14.07 6.30 -7.01
C PRO A 16 -15.31 5.84 -6.24
N SER A 17 -15.24 4.68 -5.58
CA SER A 17 -16.37 4.17 -4.79
C SER A 17 -16.77 5.07 -3.62
N VAL A 18 -15.83 5.86 -3.11
CA VAL A 18 -16.05 6.90 -2.11
C VAL A 18 -15.60 8.26 -2.64
N SER A 19 -16.46 9.26 -2.46
CA SER A 19 -16.16 10.64 -2.86
C SER A 19 -15.42 11.43 -1.78
N SER A 20 -15.49 10.95 -0.54
CA SER A 20 -14.90 11.59 0.63
C SER A 20 -14.39 10.55 1.62
N ILE A 21 -13.29 10.86 2.30
CA ILE A 21 -12.77 10.04 3.41
C ILE A 21 -13.77 9.92 4.58
N LEU A 22 -14.76 10.82 4.66
CA LEU A 22 -15.84 10.75 5.64
C LEU A 22 -16.82 9.60 5.36
N ASP A 23 -16.88 9.15 4.11
CA ASP A 23 -17.75 8.05 3.68
C ASP A 23 -17.16 6.68 4.09
N CYS A 24 -15.87 6.62 4.43
CA CYS A 24 -15.19 5.41 4.90
C CYS A 24 -15.62 5.09 6.35
N SER A 25 -16.66 4.28 6.52
CA SER A 25 -17.25 3.96 7.84
C SER A 25 -16.47 2.92 8.68
N GLY A 26 -15.43 2.31 8.12
CA GLY A 26 -14.61 1.29 8.78
C GLY A 26 -14.02 1.78 10.12
N ALA A 27 -14.09 0.94 11.15
CA ALA A 27 -13.58 1.27 12.47
C ALA A 27 -12.07 1.60 12.45
N ASN A 28 -11.29 0.91 11.61
CA ASN A 28 -9.87 1.19 11.45
C ASN A 28 -9.62 2.46 10.64
N SER A 29 -10.40 2.72 9.58
CA SER A 29 -10.39 4.00 8.86
C SER A 29 -10.65 5.19 9.78
N GLN A 30 -11.60 5.06 10.72
CA GLN A 30 -11.85 6.09 11.74
C GLN A 30 -10.64 6.29 12.67
N ARG A 31 -9.92 5.22 13.03
CA ARG A 31 -8.70 5.32 13.84
C ARG A 31 -7.59 6.03 13.08
N ILE A 32 -7.42 5.76 11.79
CA ILE A 32 -6.45 6.47 10.95
C ILE A 32 -6.84 7.94 10.80
N ARG A 33 -8.13 8.26 10.59
CA ARG A 33 -8.60 9.66 10.61
C ARG A 33 -8.34 10.37 11.94
N ASN A 34 -8.58 9.69 13.06
CA ASN A 34 -8.26 10.24 14.38
C ASN A 34 -6.75 10.45 14.56
N TRP A 35 -5.94 9.55 13.99
CA TRP A 35 -4.48 9.70 13.95
C TRP A 35 -4.09 10.93 13.12
N MET A 36 -4.67 11.13 11.94
CA MET A 36 -4.43 12.30 11.07
C MET A 36 -4.81 13.61 11.77
N ALA A 37 -5.93 13.63 12.48
CA ALA A 37 -6.42 14.81 13.21
C ALA A 37 -5.60 15.16 14.46
N ASN A 38 -4.75 14.25 14.95
CA ASN A 38 -3.96 14.47 16.14
C ASN A 38 -2.64 15.19 15.80
N ARG A 39 -2.55 16.47 16.19
CA ARG A 39 -1.36 17.32 15.98
C ARG A 39 -0.04 16.77 16.54
N TYR A 40 -0.10 15.84 17.50
CA TYR A 40 1.10 15.21 18.07
C TYR A 40 1.69 14.13 17.17
N ASN A 41 0.99 13.75 16.10
CA ASN A 41 1.48 12.82 15.08
C ASN A 41 2.28 13.50 13.97
N SER A 42 2.72 14.74 14.21
CA SER A 42 3.47 15.53 13.25
C SER A 42 4.93 15.08 13.15
N ALA A 43 5.46 15.04 11.93
CA ALA A 43 6.84 14.72 11.64
C ALA A 43 7.84 15.76 12.16
N ILE A 44 7.37 16.92 12.65
CA ILE A 44 8.21 17.90 13.33
C ILE A 44 8.85 17.35 14.62
N TYR A 45 8.26 16.31 15.21
CA TYR A 45 8.76 15.66 16.42
C TYR A 45 9.68 14.48 16.13
N TYR A 46 9.86 14.13 14.85
CA TYR A 46 10.78 13.06 14.45
C TYR A 46 12.21 13.61 14.44
N SER A 47 13.18 12.75 14.68
CA SER A 47 14.59 13.08 14.50
C SER A 47 14.91 13.36 13.02
N GLU A 48 16.02 14.06 12.77
CA GLU A 48 16.45 14.39 11.41
C GLU A 48 16.68 13.14 10.56
N GLU A 49 17.32 12.11 11.13
CA GLU A 49 17.57 10.83 10.45
C GLU A 49 16.27 10.09 10.08
N GLU A 50 15.26 10.11 10.99
CA GLU A 50 13.95 9.53 10.72
C GLU A 50 13.23 10.28 9.60
N ARG A 51 13.27 11.61 9.62
CA ARG A 51 12.62 12.43 8.59
C ARG A 51 13.25 12.22 7.23
N GLU A 52 14.57 12.20 7.16
CA GLU A 52 15.32 11.97 5.92
C GLU A 52 15.04 10.56 5.36
N SER A 53 15.06 9.55 6.22
CA SER A 53 14.78 8.17 5.82
C SER A 53 13.34 8.00 5.32
N LEU A 54 12.36 8.54 6.05
CA LEU A 54 10.97 8.50 5.62
C LEU A 54 10.71 9.29 4.33
N ALA A 55 11.44 10.38 4.08
CA ALA A 55 11.29 11.15 2.85
C ALA A 55 11.66 10.35 1.60
N HIS A 56 12.60 9.41 1.73
CA HIS A 56 12.98 8.47 0.68
C HIS A 56 12.02 7.27 0.57
N LEU A 57 11.44 6.82 1.69
CA LEU A 57 10.63 5.61 1.73
C LEU A 57 9.14 5.84 1.41
N ILE A 58 8.54 6.93 1.90
CA ILE A 58 7.10 7.21 1.70
C ILE A 58 6.68 7.28 0.22
N PRO A 59 7.48 7.84 -0.71
CA PRO A 59 7.10 7.82 -2.12
C PRO A 59 6.90 6.40 -2.70
N LEU A 60 7.59 5.38 -2.16
CA LEU A 60 7.41 3.98 -2.58
C LEU A 60 6.04 3.46 -2.15
N LEU A 61 5.66 3.75 -0.90
CA LEU A 61 4.39 3.34 -0.29
C LEU A 61 3.21 4.02 -1.01
N LEU A 62 3.28 5.34 -1.18
CA LEU A 62 2.25 6.13 -1.87
C LEU A 62 1.95 5.63 -3.29
N CYS A 63 2.98 5.26 -4.06
CA CYS A 63 2.72 4.67 -5.38
C CYS A 63 1.93 3.36 -5.31
N GLY A 64 2.09 2.59 -4.22
CA GLY A 64 1.36 1.35 -3.96
C GLY A 64 -0.10 1.61 -3.71
N GLU A 65 -0.43 2.44 -2.70
CA GLU A 65 -1.80 2.82 -2.37
C GLU A 65 -2.57 3.33 -3.60
N GLN A 66 -1.92 4.19 -4.39
CA GLN A 66 -2.53 4.80 -5.57
C GLN A 66 -2.72 3.79 -6.71
N SER A 67 -1.82 2.81 -6.83
CA SER A 67 -1.99 1.71 -7.79
C SER A 67 -3.13 0.80 -7.36
N ALA A 68 -3.22 0.45 -6.07
CA ALA A 68 -4.29 -0.38 -5.54
C ALA A 68 -5.66 0.26 -5.78
N GLN A 69 -5.84 1.55 -5.44
CA GLN A 69 -7.06 2.31 -5.73
C GLN A 69 -7.52 2.14 -7.19
N LEU A 70 -6.60 2.28 -8.17
CA LEU A 70 -6.95 2.12 -9.59
C LEU A 70 -7.37 0.70 -9.93
N VAL A 71 -6.68 -0.31 -9.41
CA VAL A 71 -6.96 -1.70 -9.75
C VAL A 71 -8.30 -2.15 -9.18
N PHE A 72 -8.57 -1.83 -7.91
CA PHE A 72 -9.85 -2.11 -7.28
C PHE A 72 -10.98 -1.35 -7.98
N ASN A 73 -10.80 -0.06 -8.29
CA ASN A 73 -11.80 0.73 -9.01
C ASN A 73 -12.16 0.13 -10.38
N ASN A 74 -11.15 -0.22 -11.17
CA ASN A 74 -11.37 -0.81 -12.50
C ASN A 74 -12.13 -2.14 -12.42
N GLU A 75 -11.87 -2.95 -11.41
CA GLU A 75 -12.59 -4.21 -11.21
C GLU A 75 -14.04 -3.99 -10.75
N ILE A 76 -14.26 -3.05 -9.83
CA ILE A 76 -15.61 -2.64 -9.41
C ILE A 76 -16.43 -2.20 -10.63
N GLN A 77 -15.85 -1.37 -11.49
CA GLN A 77 -16.51 -0.88 -12.71
C GLN A 77 -16.83 -2.02 -13.68
N ARG A 78 -15.89 -2.96 -13.87
CA ARG A 78 -16.11 -4.15 -14.70
C ARG A 78 -17.28 -5.00 -14.19
N LEU A 79 -17.34 -5.24 -12.87
CA LEU A 79 -18.39 -6.06 -12.25
C LEU A 79 -19.76 -5.35 -12.26
N CYS A 80 -19.80 -4.04 -12.02
CA CYS A 80 -21.02 -3.24 -12.13
C CYS A 80 -21.61 -3.26 -13.56
N ALA A 81 -20.76 -3.32 -14.59
CA ALA A 81 -21.19 -3.38 -15.98
C ALA A 81 -21.77 -4.74 -16.40
N SER A 82 -21.56 -5.81 -15.63
CA SER A 82 -22.06 -7.16 -15.95
C SER A 82 -23.50 -7.45 -15.48
N ASP A 83 -24.25 -6.45 -15.02
CA ASP A 83 -25.61 -6.59 -14.43
C ASP A 83 -25.70 -7.63 -13.28
N GLU A 84 -24.57 -7.99 -12.68
CA GLU A 84 -24.55 -8.69 -11.41
C GLU A 84 -25.05 -7.70 -10.34
N GLU A 85 -26.19 -8.01 -9.69
CA GLU A 85 -26.64 -7.30 -8.49
C GLU A 85 -25.46 -7.08 -7.54
N ALA A 86 -25.45 -5.98 -6.79
CA ALA A 86 -24.37 -5.58 -5.88
C ALA A 86 -23.96 -6.74 -4.96
N SER A 87 -23.03 -7.57 -5.44
CA SER A 87 -22.65 -8.80 -4.80
C SER A 87 -21.80 -8.44 -3.59
N SER A 88 -21.73 -9.36 -2.62
CA SER A 88 -20.84 -9.19 -1.47
C SER A 88 -19.40 -8.93 -1.91
N ALA A 89 -18.97 -9.45 -3.06
CA ALA A 89 -17.66 -9.19 -3.64
C ALA A 89 -17.49 -7.70 -4.04
N ILE A 90 -18.44 -7.11 -4.76
CA ILE A 90 -18.39 -5.69 -5.13
C ILE A 90 -18.31 -4.80 -3.88
N LEU A 91 -19.09 -5.12 -2.84
CA LEU A 91 -19.05 -4.38 -1.58
C LEU A 91 -17.68 -4.46 -0.90
N SER A 92 -17.09 -5.66 -0.83
CA SER A 92 -15.75 -5.83 -0.26
C SER A 92 -14.67 -5.10 -1.07
N LEU A 93 -14.74 -5.10 -2.40
CA LEU A 93 -13.77 -4.37 -3.24
C LEU A 93 -13.89 -2.85 -3.04
N LYS A 94 -15.11 -2.32 -2.94
CA LYS A 94 -15.36 -0.91 -2.63
C LYS A 94 -14.81 -0.52 -1.25
N GLU A 95 -14.95 -1.40 -0.27
CA GLU A 95 -14.40 -1.19 1.07
C GLU A 95 -12.87 -1.11 1.04
N VAL A 96 -12.20 -1.99 0.29
CA VAL A 96 -10.75 -1.94 0.12
C VAL A 96 -10.33 -0.64 -0.57
N GLU A 97 -10.91 -0.29 -1.71
CA GLU A 97 -10.59 0.97 -2.41
C GLU A 97 -10.73 2.20 -1.50
N ALA A 98 -11.77 2.22 -0.65
CA ALA A 98 -12.00 3.29 0.31
C ALA A 98 -10.95 3.34 1.44
N GLU A 99 -10.39 2.20 1.84
CA GLU A 99 -9.30 2.11 2.82
C GLU A 99 -7.97 2.55 2.22
N GLU A 100 -7.66 2.14 0.99
CA GLU A 100 -6.49 2.59 0.23
C GLU A 100 -6.45 4.11 0.07
N LEU A 101 -7.62 4.75 -0.09
CA LEU A 101 -7.72 6.22 -0.08
C LEU A 101 -7.34 6.82 1.28
N VAL A 102 -7.79 6.19 2.38
CA VAL A 102 -7.46 6.63 3.75
C VAL A 102 -5.96 6.50 4.01
N HIS A 103 -5.34 5.41 3.54
CA HIS A 103 -3.91 5.16 3.67
C HIS A 103 -3.09 6.17 2.85
N ASP A 104 -3.44 6.38 1.57
CA ASP A 104 -2.83 7.37 0.69
C ASP A 104 -2.87 8.78 1.31
N LEU A 105 -4.02 9.21 1.85
CA LEU A 105 -4.15 10.51 2.50
C LEU A 105 -3.32 10.61 3.79
N ALA A 106 -3.27 9.57 4.61
CA ALA A 106 -2.46 9.56 5.82
C ALA A 106 -0.95 9.64 5.51
N LEU A 107 -0.49 8.88 4.51
CA LEU A 107 0.89 8.90 4.06
C LEU A 107 1.27 10.23 3.38
N GLN A 108 0.35 10.84 2.62
CA GLN A 108 0.54 12.19 2.05
C GLN A 108 0.68 13.24 3.16
N GLN A 109 -0.11 13.14 4.24
CA GLN A 109 0.03 14.03 5.39
C GLN A 109 1.43 13.91 6.00
N VAL A 110 1.94 12.69 6.22
CA VAL A 110 3.31 12.49 6.70
C VAL A 110 4.30 13.13 5.72
N GLN A 111 4.21 12.81 4.42
CA GLN A 111 5.11 13.32 3.40
C GLN A 111 5.15 14.86 3.34
N SER A 112 4.02 15.53 3.57
CA SER A 112 3.93 16.99 3.53
C SER A 112 4.77 17.70 4.60
N GLU A 113 5.17 16.98 5.65
CA GLU A 113 5.95 17.48 6.78
C GLU A 113 7.42 17.03 6.74
N LEU A 114 7.79 16.22 5.76
CA LEU A 114 9.15 15.71 5.56
C LEU A 114 9.99 16.65 4.69
N PRO A 115 11.33 16.57 4.80
CA PRO A 115 12.22 17.30 3.89
C PRO A 115 11.98 16.90 2.44
N ILE A 116 12.17 17.85 1.53
CA ILE A 116 12.16 17.57 0.09
C ILE A 116 13.51 16.94 -0.27
N VAL A 117 13.47 15.69 -0.73
CA VAL A 117 14.67 14.98 -1.19
C VAL A 117 14.75 15.05 -2.71
N GLU A 118 15.93 15.40 -3.26
CA GLU A 118 16.13 15.59 -4.71
C GLU A 118 15.75 14.34 -5.53
N GLN A 119 15.86 13.17 -4.90
CA GLN A 119 15.66 11.87 -5.52
C GLN A 119 14.19 11.45 -5.59
N THR A 120 13.27 12.21 -4.97
CA THR A 120 11.83 11.88 -4.90
C THR A 120 11.25 11.47 -6.26
N ILE A 121 11.52 12.25 -7.31
CA ILE A 121 11.01 11.98 -8.66
C ILE A 121 11.53 10.64 -9.20
N ASN A 122 12.79 10.31 -8.94
CA ASN A 122 13.37 9.05 -9.39
C ASN A 122 12.79 7.85 -8.64
N ILE A 123 12.60 7.97 -7.32
CA ILE A 123 11.98 6.96 -6.47
C ILE A 123 10.56 6.66 -6.97
N GLN A 124 9.76 7.70 -7.19
CA GLN A 124 8.40 7.57 -7.72
C GLN A 124 8.37 6.94 -9.12
N ARG A 125 9.31 7.29 -10.00
CA ARG A 125 9.41 6.66 -11.33
C ARG A 125 9.73 5.17 -11.23
N GLN A 126 10.61 4.76 -10.32
CA GLN A 126 10.94 3.35 -10.10
C GLN A 126 9.72 2.58 -9.58
N ALA A 127 9.06 3.09 -8.54
CA ALA A 127 7.86 2.48 -7.99
C ALA A 127 6.71 2.43 -9.02
N LYS A 128 6.45 3.53 -9.75
CA LYS A 128 5.47 3.55 -10.84
C LYS A 128 5.76 2.49 -11.90
N ARG A 129 7.03 2.33 -12.30
CA ARG A 129 7.42 1.29 -13.28
C ARG A 129 7.16 -0.11 -12.75
N PHE A 130 7.47 -0.36 -11.48
CA PHE A 130 7.19 -1.64 -10.82
C PHE A 130 5.69 -1.97 -10.84
N TYR A 131 4.83 -1.07 -10.35
CA TYR A 131 3.38 -1.29 -10.32
C TYR A 131 2.76 -1.38 -11.73
N LEU A 132 3.23 -0.58 -12.70
CA LEU A 132 2.81 -0.73 -14.10
C LEU A 132 3.21 -2.09 -14.70
N GLN A 133 4.36 -2.64 -14.31
CA GLN A 133 4.76 -3.98 -14.78
C GLN A 133 3.93 -5.08 -14.12
N LEU A 134 3.58 -4.93 -12.84
CA LEU A 134 2.70 -5.86 -12.14
C LEU A 134 1.29 -5.90 -12.76
N GLY A 135 0.77 -4.74 -13.16
CA GLY A 135 -0.54 -4.64 -13.82
C GLY A 135 -0.57 -5.14 -15.27
N ARG A 136 0.57 -5.54 -15.86
CA ARG A 136 0.62 -6.22 -17.16
C ARG A 136 0.34 -7.70 -16.96
N VAL A 137 -0.95 -8.03 -16.98
CA VAL A 137 -1.49 -9.38 -16.81
C VAL A 137 -2.40 -9.74 -17.96
N ASN A 138 -2.65 -11.04 -18.16
CA ASN A 138 -3.59 -11.50 -19.18
C ASN A 138 -5.03 -11.58 -18.66
N SER A 139 -5.23 -11.52 -17.34
CA SER A 139 -6.55 -11.61 -16.71
C SER A 139 -6.60 -10.90 -15.35
N TYR A 140 -7.81 -10.54 -14.90
CA TYR A 140 -8.03 -10.05 -13.54
C TYR A 140 -7.71 -11.10 -12.47
N CYS A 141 -7.90 -12.39 -12.79
CA CYS A 141 -7.50 -13.48 -11.91
C CYS A 141 -6.01 -13.39 -11.55
N GLU A 142 -5.15 -13.31 -12.57
CA GLU A 142 -3.70 -13.11 -12.41
C GLU A 142 -3.38 -11.81 -11.67
N HIS A 143 -4.12 -10.72 -11.95
CA HIS A 143 -3.93 -9.44 -11.26
C HIS A 143 -4.15 -9.57 -9.76
N PHE A 144 -5.27 -10.15 -9.34
CA PHE A 144 -5.64 -10.26 -7.94
C PHE A 144 -4.79 -11.28 -7.17
N VAL A 145 -4.23 -12.29 -7.86
CA VAL A 145 -3.16 -13.12 -7.29
C VAL A 145 -1.95 -12.26 -6.92
N ARG A 146 -1.48 -11.41 -7.84
CA ARG A 146 -0.35 -10.50 -7.58
C ARG A 146 -0.63 -9.52 -6.45
N ILE A 147 -1.83 -8.94 -6.41
CA ILE A 147 -2.25 -8.03 -5.33
C ILE A 147 -2.21 -8.76 -3.98
N ALA A 148 -2.84 -9.92 -3.87
CA ALA A 148 -2.85 -10.68 -2.61
C ALA A 148 -1.42 -11.03 -2.12
N ILE A 149 -0.49 -11.30 -3.04
CA ILE A 149 0.92 -11.50 -2.71
C ILE A 149 1.58 -10.20 -2.25
N LEU A 150 1.35 -9.09 -2.94
CA LEU A 150 1.90 -7.78 -2.57
C LEU A 150 1.40 -7.33 -1.22
N ASP A 151 0.09 -7.38 -0.95
CA ASP A 151 -0.49 -6.98 0.33
C ASP A 151 0.03 -7.89 1.46
N THR A 152 0.35 -9.15 1.17
CA THR A 152 1.04 -10.04 2.13
C THR A 152 2.44 -9.51 2.46
N CYS A 153 3.18 -9.06 1.45
CA CYS A 153 4.49 -8.46 1.63
C CYS A 153 4.40 -7.11 2.36
N VAL A 154 3.46 -6.25 1.97
CA VAL A 154 3.19 -4.95 2.60
C VAL A 154 2.79 -5.12 4.06
N THR A 155 1.94 -6.10 4.38
CA THR A 155 1.62 -6.48 5.77
C THR A 155 2.90 -6.75 6.59
N GLN A 156 3.88 -7.45 6.02
CA GLN A 156 5.15 -7.70 6.73
C GLN A 156 6.03 -6.45 6.78
N ILE A 157 6.09 -5.64 5.73
CA ILE A 157 6.82 -4.37 5.73
C ILE A 157 6.27 -3.43 6.82
N MET A 158 4.94 -3.29 6.91
CA MET A 158 4.29 -2.50 7.94
C MET A 158 4.52 -3.08 9.35
N HIS A 159 4.61 -4.41 9.47
CA HIS A 159 4.99 -5.05 10.73
C HIS A 159 6.42 -4.67 11.16
N GLU A 160 7.38 -4.69 10.25
CA GLU A 160 8.77 -4.31 10.55
C GLU A 160 8.84 -2.80 10.90
N PHE A 161 8.11 -1.91 10.22
CA PHE A 161 8.03 -0.50 10.61
C PHE A 161 7.46 -0.29 12.02
N GLU A 162 6.38 -1.00 12.37
CA GLU A 162 5.76 -0.94 13.71
C GLU A 162 6.73 -1.37 14.83
N HIS A 163 7.67 -2.26 14.53
CA HIS A 163 8.64 -2.83 15.48
C HIS A 163 10.08 -2.35 15.28
N SER A 164 10.26 -1.34 14.41
CA SER A 164 11.54 -0.77 14.04
C SER A 164 12.17 0.08 15.16
N LYS A 165 13.33 0.69 14.88
CA LYS A 165 14.02 1.60 15.82
C LYS A 165 13.21 2.86 16.16
N LEU A 166 12.17 3.17 15.39
CA LEU A 166 11.22 4.25 15.71
C LEU A 166 10.61 4.07 17.11
N GLY A 167 10.36 2.81 17.51
CA GLY A 167 9.80 2.47 18.81
C GLY A 167 8.27 2.59 18.88
N LYS A 168 7.67 1.89 19.86
CA LYS A 168 6.22 1.68 19.99
C LYS A 168 5.38 2.94 20.18
N GLY A 169 6.00 4.04 20.64
CA GLY A 169 5.33 5.33 20.85
C GLY A 169 5.40 6.26 19.64
N HIS A 170 6.14 5.89 18.60
CA HIS A 170 6.36 6.76 17.45
C HIS A 170 5.09 6.86 16.60
N PRO A 171 4.62 8.08 16.24
CA PRO A 171 3.40 8.26 15.47
C PRO A 171 3.35 7.46 14.16
N PHE A 172 4.43 7.48 13.38
CA PHE A 172 4.51 6.71 12.13
C PHE A 172 4.47 5.20 12.36
N ALA A 173 5.17 4.66 13.36
CA ALA A 173 5.11 3.23 13.68
C ALA A 173 3.69 2.79 14.07
N PHE A 174 2.95 3.64 14.79
CA PHE A 174 1.54 3.41 15.09
C PHE A 174 0.65 3.44 13.84
N LEU A 175 0.90 4.37 12.91
CA LEU A 175 0.20 4.40 11.61
C LEU A 175 0.43 3.11 10.82
N CYS A 176 1.67 2.64 10.71
CA CYS A 176 2.00 1.36 10.07
C CYS A 176 1.25 0.20 10.73
N GLY A 177 1.13 0.19 12.07
CA GLY A 177 0.33 -0.81 12.79
C GLY A 177 -1.17 -0.77 12.48
N LEU A 178 -1.72 0.40 12.11
CA LEU A 178 -3.10 0.53 11.62
C LEU A 178 -3.21 0.04 10.17
N ILE A 179 -2.34 0.50 9.27
CA ILE A 179 -2.32 0.09 7.85
C ILE A 179 -2.20 -1.43 7.76
N LYS A 180 -1.24 -2.02 8.47
CA LYS A 180 -1.04 -3.49 8.55
C LYS A 180 -2.31 -4.29 8.82
N LYS A 181 -3.25 -3.76 9.62
CA LYS A 181 -4.50 -4.47 9.92
C LYS A 181 -5.46 -4.49 8.74
N ASP A 182 -5.51 -3.40 7.99
CA ASP A 182 -6.31 -3.30 6.77
C ASP A 182 -5.68 -4.17 5.69
N GLU A 183 -4.35 -4.13 5.52
CA GLU A 183 -3.60 -4.99 4.59
C GLU A 183 -3.90 -6.49 4.76
N ALA A 184 -3.97 -6.97 6.01
CA ALA A 184 -4.31 -8.37 6.28
C ALA A 184 -5.74 -8.72 5.81
N LYS A 185 -6.67 -7.76 5.85
CA LYS A 185 -8.02 -7.89 5.31
C LYS A 185 -7.99 -7.81 3.77
N HIS A 186 -7.17 -6.94 3.20
CA HIS A 186 -7.01 -6.77 1.75
C HIS A 186 -6.46 -8.05 1.12
N VAL A 187 -5.46 -8.69 1.73
CA VAL A 187 -4.98 -10.04 1.36
C VAL A 187 -6.14 -11.03 1.27
N TYR A 188 -7.02 -11.06 2.28
CA TYR A 188 -8.17 -11.96 2.29
C TYR A 188 -9.12 -11.66 1.12
N VAL A 189 -9.50 -10.38 0.94
CA VAL A 189 -10.42 -9.96 -0.13
C VAL A 189 -9.84 -10.27 -1.51
N ALA A 190 -8.59 -9.86 -1.78
CA ALA A 190 -7.93 -10.07 -3.05
C ALA A 190 -7.75 -11.56 -3.36
N LYS A 191 -7.36 -12.37 -2.36
CA LYS A 191 -7.21 -13.82 -2.52
C LYS A 191 -8.54 -14.50 -2.84
N HIS A 192 -9.59 -14.20 -2.08
CA HIS A 192 -10.91 -14.79 -2.32
C HIS A 192 -11.49 -14.36 -3.67
N HIS A 193 -11.27 -13.11 -4.06
CA HIS A 193 -11.69 -12.62 -5.37
C HIS A 193 -10.93 -13.31 -6.51
N ALA A 194 -9.62 -13.47 -6.38
CA ALA A 194 -8.83 -14.24 -7.34
C ALA A 194 -9.34 -15.68 -7.47
N GLN A 195 -9.64 -16.35 -6.36
CA GLN A 195 -10.20 -17.71 -6.34
C GLN A 195 -11.57 -17.79 -7.01
N TYR A 196 -12.44 -16.79 -6.79
CA TYR A 196 -13.71 -16.67 -7.49
C TYR A 196 -13.52 -16.55 -9.02
N LEU A 197 -12.47 -15.85 -9.44
CA LEU A 197 -12.05 -15.74 -10.85
C LEU A 197 -11.28 -16.97 -11.37
N GLY A 198 -11.16 -18.03 -10.57
CA GLY A 198 -10.56 -19.31 -10.97
C GLY A 198 -9.09 -19.51 -10.56
N ALA A 199 -8.53 -18.66 -9.68
CA ALA A 199 -7.16 -18.84 -9.23
C ALA A 199 -6.99 -20.13 -8.41
N ASP A 200 -5.93 -20.88 -8.72
CA ASP A 200 -5.51 -22.04 -7.95
C ASP A 200 -4.18 -21.79 -7.21
N ARG A 201 -3.78 -22.75 -6.37
CA ARG A 201 -2.53 -22.66 -5.60
C ARG A 201 -1.29 -22.54 -6.49
N THR A 202 -1.29 -23.17 -7.67
CA THR A 202 -0.16 -23.15 -8.60
C THR A 202 0.09 -21.74 -9.11
N MET A 203 -0.98 -21.00 -9.42
CA MET A 203 -0.91 -19.59 -9.81
C MET A 203 -0.29 -18.74 -8.70
N PHE A 204 -0.69 -18.92 -7.45
CA PHE A 204 -0.10 -18.18 -6.32
C PHE A 204 1.41 -18.44 -6.17
N ILE A 205 1.85 -19.68 -6.31
CA ILE A 205 3.28 -20.03 -6.21
C ILE A 205 4.07 -19.37 -7.35
N ALA A 206 3.61 -19.54 -8.60
CA ALA A 206 4.29 -19.00 -9.77
C ALA A 206 4.37 -17.46 -9.74
N GLU A 207 3.28 -16.79 -9.37
CA GLU A 207 3.27 -15.34 -9.25
C GLU A 207 4.11 -14.87 -8.06
N HIS A 208 4.16 -15.62 -6.95
CA HIS A 208 5.01 -15.28 -5.80
C HIS A 208 6.49 -15.26 -6.16
N GLU A 209 6.97 -16.31 -6.85
CA GLU A 209 8.35 -16.40 -7.35
C GLU A 209 8.73 -15.24 -8.29
N MET A 210 7.74 -14.66 -8.98
CA MET A 210 7.94 -13.53 -9.88
C MET A 210 7.86 -12.17 -9.18
N VAL A 211 6.88 -11.99 -8.30
CA VAL A 211 6.61 -10.72 -7.61
C VAL A 211 7.70 -10.40 -6.58
N LEU A 212 8.06 -11.38 -5.75
CA LEU A 212 8.90 -11.14 -4.57
C LEU A 212 10.29 -10.58 -4.94
N PRO A 213 11.05 -11.14 -5.90
CA PRO A 213 12.36 -10.59 -6.28
C PRO A 213 12.28 -9.18 -6.88
N LYS A 214 11.18 -8.86 -7.57
CA LYS A 214 10.96 -7.52 -8.13
C LYS A 214 10.68 -6.50 -7.04
N LEU A 215 9.86 -6.88 -6.05
CA LEU A 215 9.61 -6.03 -4.88
C LEU A 215 10.91 -5.81 -4.10
N TYR A 216 11.69 -6.87 -3.86
CA TYR A 216 13.00 -6.76 -3.21
C TYR A 216 13.92 -5.77 -3.95
N THR A 217 13.99 -5.88 -5.28
CA THR A 217 14.78 -4.97 -6.12
C THR A 217 14.32 -3.52 -5.97
N LEU A 218 13.00 -3.27 -5.95
CA LEU A 218 12.44 -1.94 -5.77
C LEU A 218 12.85 -1.36 -4.39
N LEU A 219 12.63 -2.11 -3.31
CA LEU A 219 12.88 -1.63 -1.96
C LEU A 219 14.37 -1.48 -1.66
N SER A 220 15.20 -2.35 -2.22
CA SER A 220 16.66 -2.32 -2.05
C SER A 220 17.30 -1.06 -2.65
N SER A 221 16.62 -0.36 -3.57
CA SER A 221 17.08 0.94 -4.07
C SER A 221 17.18 1.99 -2.95
N GLN A 222 16.46 1.80 -1.84
CA GLN A 222 16.44 2.65 -0.66
C GLN A 222 16.91 1.89 0.61
N SER A 223 17.71 0.83 0.46
CA SER A 223 18.17 -0.05 1.55
C SER A 223 18.77 0.72 2.74
N ALA A 224 19.63 1.70 2.49
CA ALA A 224 20.23 2.52 3.54
C ALA A 224 19.20 3.21 4.45
N HIS A 225 18.06 3.64 3.90
CA HIS A 225 17.00 4.29 4.67
C HIS A 225 16.15 3.28 5.46
N PHE A 226 15.99 2.06 4.96
CA PHE A 226 15.42 0.98 5.76
C PHE A 226 16.33 0.62 6.94
N GLU A 227 17.65 0.50 6.72
CA GLU A 227 18.64 0.16 7.75
C GLU A 227 18.77 1.24 8.83
N ALA A 228 18.71 2.52 8.44
CA ALA A 228 18.67 3.66 9.37
C ALA A 228 17.50 3.53 10.36
N LEU A 229 16.33 3.11 9.86
CA LEU A 229 15.16 2.82 10.70
C LEU A 229 15.22 1.45 11.40
N GLY A 230 16.26 0.64 11.14
CA GLY A 230 16.47 -0.66 11.76
C GLY A 230 15.70 -1.80 11.12
N ILE A 231 15.34 -1.67 9.85
CA ILE A 231 14.66 -2.70 9.06
C ILE A 231 15.68 -3.34 8.12
N GLU A 232 15.96 -4.64 8.30
CA GLU A 232 16.83 -5.38 7.40
C GLU A 232 16.02 -6.09 6.30
N LEU A 233 16.04 -5.53 5.09
CA LEU A 233 15.29 -6.06 3.96
C LEU A 233 15.64 -7.52 3.65
N THR A 234 16.91 -7.91 3.71
CA THR A 234 17.30 -9.30 3.45
C THR A 234 16.65 -10.28 4.44
N GLN A 235 16.59 -9.93 5.73
CA GLN A 235 15.94 -10.79 6.73
C GLN A 235 14.42 -10.84 6.52
N LEU A 236 13.80 -9.70 6.20
CA LEU A 236 12.38 -9.63 5.88
C LEU A 236 12.02 -10.54 4.69
N PHE A 237 12.80 -10.50 3.62
CA PHE A 237 12.52 -11.28 2.41
C PHE A 237 12.80 -12.76 2.58
N ASN A 238 13.82 -13.16 3.34
CA ASN A 238 14.02 -14.57 3.70
C ASN A 238 12.78 -15.14 4.44
N LYS A 239 12.20 -14.38 5.39
CA LYS A 239 10.97 -14.78 6.09
C LYS A 239 9.76 -14.89 5.15
N LEU A 240 9.73 -14.07 4.09
CA LEU A 240 8.66 -14.11 3.08
C LEU A 240 8.81 -15.32 2.17
N GLU A 241 10.02 -15.65 1.72
CA GLU A 241 10.30 -16.86 0.94
C GLU A 241 9.87 -18.13 1.69
N ASP A 242 10.27 -18.25 2.97
CA ASP A 242 9.95 -19.41 3.81
C ASP A 242 8.45 -19.62 4.05
N LYS A 243 7.62 -18.56 3.94
CA LYS A 243 6.16 -18.66 4.14
C LYS A 243 5.43 -19.29 2.95
N TRP A 244 6.05 -19.32 1.78
CA TRP A 244 5.43 -19.78 0.54
C TRP A 244 6.09 -21.02 -0.06
N ALA A 245 7.23 -21.46 0.51
CA ALA A 245 7.85 -22.77 0.28
C ALA A 245 7.01 -23.92 0.86
#